data_AF-A0A844Z8F0-F1
#
_entry.id   AF-A0A844Z8F0-F1
#
_cell.length_a   1.000
_cell.length_b   1.000
_cell.length_c   1.000
_cell.angle_alpha   90.00
_cell.angle_beta   90.00
_cell.angle_gamma   90.00
#
_symmetry.space_group_name_H-M   'P 1'
#
loop_
_entity.id
_entity.type
_entity.pdbx_description
1 polymer ?
#
loop_
_entity_poly.entity_id
_entity_poly.type
_entity_poly.pdbx_seq_one_letter_code
_entity_poly.pdbx_strand_id
1 'polypeptide(L)'
;MADPLTLKQKVLFFAAALPFLISLGVAGYAINSGVLLGFGIAWPILQVFGYYSTLKMAKGDVAHPLFTTQIALHYIVLVLFVAIMSRVV
;
A
#
# COMPACT_ATOMS: atom_id res chain seq x y z
N MET A 1 -3.95 -21.82 19.51
CA MET A 1 -3.11 -21.80 18.30
C MET A 1 -3.87 -20.97 17.28
N ALA A 2 -3.28 -19.93 16.69
CA ALA A 2 -3.96 -19.20 15.62
C ALA A 2 -4.07 -20.10 14.39
N ASP A 3 -5.24 -20.16 13.77
CA ASP A 3 -5.42 -20.96 12.56
C ASP A 3 -4.46 -20.48 11.46
N PRO A 4 -3.81 -21.40 10.72
CA PRO A 4 -2.92 -21.02 9.64
C PRO A 4 -3.68 -20.24 8.56
N LEU A 5 -3.10 -19.14 8.10
CA LEU A 5 -3.67 -18.32 7.03
C LEU A 5 -3.95 -19.18 5.79
N THR A 6 -5.15 -19.02 5.22
CA THR A 6 -5.51 -19.62 3.94
C THR A 6 -4.60 -19.07 2.82
N LEU A 7 -4.47 -19.81 1.72
CA LEU A 7 -3.71 -19.36 0.55
C LEU A 7 -4.18 -17.99 0.06
N LYS A 8 -5.50 -17.77 0.03
CA LYS A 8 -6.11 -16.49 -0.35
C LYS A 8 -5.61 -15.34 0.55
N GLN A 9 -5.62 -15.53 1.86
CA GLN A 9 -5.17 -14.51 2.81
C GLN A 9 -3.66 -14.22 2.65
N LYS A 10 -2.83 -15.25 2.41
CA LYS A 10 -1.40 -15.05 2.13
C LYS A 10 -1.20 -14.20 0.87
N VAL A 11 -1.90 -14.52 -0.22
CA VAL A 11 -1.84 -13.74 -1.47
C VAL A 11 -2.25 -12.29 -1.24
N LEU A 12 -3.31 -12.04 -0.47
CA LEU A 12 -3.76 -10.68 -0.15
C LEU A 12 -2.74 -9.91 0.69
N PHE A 13 -2.07 -10.55 1.65
CA PHE A 13 -0.97 -9.93 2.39
C PHE A 13 0.20 -9.55 1.48
N PHE A 14 0.62 -10.44 0.59
CA PHE A 14 1.68 -10.14 -0.39
C PHE A 14 1.26 -9.00 -1.33
N ALA A 15 0.01 -9.01 -1.78
CA ALA A 15 -0.54 -7.95 -2.62
C ALA A 15 -0.51 -6.60 -1.89
N ALA A 16 -0.87 -6.55 -0.60
CA ALA A 16 -0.81 -5.33 0.22
C ALA A 16 0.63 -4.85 0.48
N ALA A 17 1.56 -5.78 0.67
CA ALA A 17 2.96 -5.49 1.01
C ALA A 17 3.74 -4.87 -0.16
N LEU A 18 3.46 -5.27 -1.40
CA LEU A 18 4.22 -4.80 -2.56
C LEU A 18 4.13 -3.26 -2.77
N PRO A 19 2.94 -2.63 -2.83
CA PRO A 19 2.82 -1.17 -2.89
C PRO A 19 3.43 -0.47 -1.68
N PHE A 20 3.38 -1.10 -0.50
CA PHE A 20 3.96 -0.52 0.72
C PHE A 20 5.48 -0.45 0.62
N LEU A 21 6.14 -1.55 0.24
CA LEU A 21 7.60 -1.57 0.06
C LEU A 21 8.06 -0.59 -1.01
N ILE A 22 7.32 -0.49 -2.14
CA ILE A 22 7.61 0.51 -3.17
C ILE A 22 7.49 1.92 -2.60
N SER A 23 6.45 2.21 -1.81
CA SER A 23 6.29 3.53 -1.21
C SER A 23 7.41 3.90 -0.24
N LEU A 24 8.02 2.94 0.45
CA LEU A 24 9.21 3.19 1.28
C LEU A 24 10.44 3.53 0.42
N GLY A 25 10.62 2.85 -0.71
CA GLY A 25 11.68 3.19 -1.67
C GLY A 25 11.50 4.61 -2.24
N VAL A 26 10.26 4.97 -2.61
CA VAL A 26 9.92 6.32 -3.06
C VAL A 26 10.15 7.35 -1.95
N ALA A 27 9.79 7.05 -0.70
CA ALA A 27 10.04 7.93 0.44
C ALA A 27 11.55 8.19 0.62
N GLY A 28 12.37 7.15 0.59
CA GLY A 28 13.83 7.27 0.69
C GLY A 28 14.42 8.13 -0.43
N TYR A 29 13.99 7.90 -1.68
CA TYR A 29 14.39 8.74 -2.81
C TYR A 29 13.96 10.20 -2.64
N ALA A 30 12.72 10.42 -2.21
CA ALA A 30 12.17 11.77 -2.04
C ALA A 30 12.89 12.55 -0.94
N ILE A 31 13.20 11.91 0.20
CA ILE A 31 13.98 12.50 1.29
C ILE A 31 15.38 12.87 0.83
N ASN A 32 16.04 11.99 0.05
CA ASN A 32 17.40 12.23 -0.43
C ASN A 32 17.49 13.31 -1.52
N SER A 33 16.50 13.38 -2.42
CA SER A 33 16.56 14.24 -3.61
C SER A 33 15.83 15.58 -3.47
N GLY A 34 14.94 15.74 -2.50
CA GLY A 34 14.03 16.88 -2.44
C GLY A 34 12.78 16.75 -3.33
N VAL A 35 12.75 15.75 -4.22
CA VAL A 35 11.71 15.60 -5.26
C VAL A 35 10.49 14.86 -4.70
N LEU A 36 9.29 15.37 -5.00
CA LEU A 36 8.01 14.76 -4.59
C LEU A 36 7.89 14.50 -3.08
N LEU A 37 8.57 15.29 -2.24
CA LEU A 37 8.70 15.06 -0.80
C LEU A 37 7.35 14.83 -0.09
N GLY A 38 6.35 15.66 -0.41
CA GLY A 38 5.01 15.53 0.13
C GLY A 38 4.37 14.17 -0.19
N PHE A 39 4.43 13.74 -1.46
CA PHE A 39 3.91 12.44 -1.87
C PHE A 39 4.72 11.28 -1.27
N GLY A 40 6.05 11.35 -1.34
CA GLY A 40 6.94 10.30 -0.86
C GLY A 40 6.77 10.01 0.62
N ILE A 41 6.55 11.02 1.45
CA ILE A 41 6.29 10.84 2.88
C ILE A 41 4.83 10.45 3.14
N ALA A 42 3.87 11.12 2.49
CA ALA A 42 2.46 10.89 2.77
C ALA A 42 1.98 9.50 2.33
N TRP A 43 2.48 8.98 1.22
CA TRP A 43 1.99 7.72 0.66
C TRP A 43 2.16 6.52 1.61
N PRO A 44 3.35 6.18 2.16
CA PRO A 44 3.50 5.08 3.11
C PRO A 44 2.66 5.30 4.39
N ILE A 45 2.55 6.55 4.87
CA ILE A 45 1.72 6.89 6.03
C ILE A 45 0.25 6.57 5.76
N LEU A 46 -0.27 6.98 4.60
CA LEU A 46 -1.63 6.67 4.17
C LEU A 46 -1.87 5.16 4.04
N GLN A 47 -0.88 4.38 3.60
CA GLN A 47 -1.02 2.93 3.56
C GLN A 47 -1.17 2.34 4.97
N VAL A 48 -0.33 2.75 5.92
CA VAL A 48 -0.39 2.26 7.31
C VAL A 48 -1.75 2.57 7.92
N PHE A 49 -2.21 3.82 7.85
CA PHE A 49 -3.50 4.21 8.42
C PHE A 49 -4.68 3.59 7.66
N GLY A 50 -4.60 3.48 6.34
CA GLY A 50 -5.62 2.87 5.50
C GLY A 50 -5.80 1.38 5.80
N TYR A 51 -4.72 0.61 5.82
CA TYR A 51 -4.78 -0.81 6.17
C TYR A 51 -5.18 -1.03 7.62
N TYR A 52 -4.65 -0.22 8.56
CA TYR A 52 -5.04 -0.33 9.97
C TYR A 52 -6.54 -0.08 10.18
N SER A 53 -7.07 1.01 9.62
CA SER A 53 -8.48 1.37 9.77
C SER A 53 -9.40 0.34 9.12
N THR A 54 -9.10 -0.10 7.90
CA THR A 54 -9.90 -1.11 7.21
C THR A 54 -9.86 -2.47 7.89
N LEU A 55 -8.70 -2.91 8.42
CA LEU A 55 -8.61 -4.13 9.22
C LEU A 55 -9.37 -4.02 10.54
N LYS A 56 -9.28 -2.87 11.22
CA LYS A 56 -10.05 -2.61 12.43
C LYS A 56 -11.55 -2.69 12.17
N MET A 57 -12.03 -2.08 11.07
CA MET A 57 -13.44 -2.13 10.65
C MET A 57 -13.87 -3.55 10.25
N ALA A 58 -12.98 -4.30 9.60
CA ALA A 58 -13.17 -5.69 9.23
C ALA A 58 -13.00 -6.68 10.40
N LYS A 59 -12.78 -6.20 11.63
CA LYS A 59 -12.52 -7.04 12.82
C LYS A 59 -11.37 -8.03 12.63
N GLY A 60 -10.35 -7.64 11.86
CA GLY A 60 -9.18 -8.46 11.57
C GLY A 60 -9.35 -9.42 10.37
N ASP A 61 -10.50 -9.44 9.70
CA ASP A 61 -10.67 -10.25 8.49
C ASP A 61 -9.98 -9.63 7.28
N VAL A 62 -8.87 -10.23 6.87
CA VAL A 62 -8.07 -9.78 5.71
C VAL A 62 -8.70 -10.18 4.37
N ALA A 63 -9.70 -11.07 4.36
CA ALA A 63 -10.47 -11.38 3.16
C ALA A 63 -11.68 -10.45 3.00
N HIS A 64 -11.90 -9.53 3.94
CA HIS A 64 -13.01 -8.59 3.91
C HIS A 64 -12.89 -7.59 2.75
N PRO A 65 -13.99 -7.22 2.08
CA PRO A 65 -13.98 -6.28 0.95
C PRO A 65 -13.32 -4.93 1.24
N LEU A 66 -13.36 -4.45 2.50
CA LEU A 66 -12.69 -3.21 2.90
C LEU A 66 -11.16 -3.31 2.74
N PHE A 67 -10.56 -4.41 3.18
CA PHE A 67 -9.12 -4.62 3.06
C PHE A 67 -8.71 -4.79 1.59
N THR A 68 -9.46 -5.58 0.83
CA THR A 68 -9.16 -5.79 -0.61
C THR A 68 -9.36 -4.51 -1.43
N THR A 69 -10.32 -3.66 -1.07
CA THR A 69 -10.49 -2.33 -1.67
C THR A 69 -9.29 -1.44 -1.35
N GLN A 70 -8.77 -1.48 -0.13
CA GLN A 70 -7.56 -0.73 0.24
C GLN A 70 -6.34 -1.14 -0.59
N ILE A 71 -6.16 -2.45 -0.81
CA ILE A 71 -5.13 -2.97 -1.73
C ILE A 71 -5.34 -2.35 -3.12
N ALA A 72 -6.55 -2.46 -3.68
CA ALA A 72 -6.85 -1.95 -5.01
C ALA A 72 -6.56 -0.44 -5.14
N LEU A 73 -6.94 0.36 -4.14
CA LEU A 73 -6.66 1.79 -4.11
C LEU A 73 -5.16 2.09 -4.20
N HIS A 74 -4.31 1.34 -3.49
CA HIS A 74 -2.86 1.55 -3.55
C HIS A 74 -2.22 1.06 -4.84
N TYR A 75 -2.77 0.03 -5.50
CA TYR A 75 -2.37 -0.31 -6.87
C TYR A 75 -2.78 0.75 -7.88
N ILE A 76 -3.96 1.37 -7.73
CA ILE A 76 -4.37 2.50 -8.57
C ILE A 76 -3.37 3.65 -8.40
N VAL A 77 -3.02 4.01 -7.16
CA VAL A 77 -2.01 5.04 -6.90
C VAL A 77 -0.65 4.67 -7.51
N LEU A 78 -0.23 3.41 -7.41
CA LEU A 78 1.01 2.93 -8.02
C LEU A 78 1.01 3.05 -9.54
N VAL A 79 -0.07 2.64 -10.21
CA VAL A 79 -0.21 2.75 -11.67
C VAL A 79 -0.20 4.22 -12.10
N LEU A 80 -0.94 5.09 -11.39
CA LEU A 80 -0.97 6.52 -11.67
C LEU A 80 0.41 7.16 -11.45
N PHE A 81 1.12 6.78 -10.38
CA PHE A 81 2.47 7.23 -10.11
C PHE A 81 3.42 6.84 -11.25
N VAL A 82 3.42 5.56 -11.67
CA VAL A 82 4.25 5.09 -12.79
C VAL A 82 3.89 5.82 -14.08
N ALA A 83 2.61 6.01 -14.38
CA ALA A 83 2.16 6.75 -15.57
C ALA A 83 2.67 8.20 -15.58
N ILE A 84 2.58 8.91 -14.45
CA ILE A 84 3.10 10.28 -14.33
C ILE A 84 4.63 10.28 -14.51
N MET A 85 5.34 9.40 -13.82
CA MET A 85 6.80 9.33 -13.92
C MET A 85 7.26 8.99 -15.34
N SER A 86 6.54 8.11 -16.05
CA SER A 86 6.86 7.73 -17.43
C SER A 86 6.69 8.84 -18.47
N ARG A 87 5.96 9.91 -18.12
CA ARG A 87 5.85 11.12 -18.95
C ARG A 87 6.96 12.14 -18.64
N VAL A 88 7.46 12.11 -17.41
CA VAL A 88 8.46 13.07 -16.91
C VAL A 88 9.88 12.66 -17.33
N VAL A 89 10.12 11.35 -17.48
CA VAL A 89 11.34 10.77 -18.06
C VAL A 89 11.27 10.77 -19.58
#